data_AF-A0A8S9YGF2-F1
#
_entry.id   AF-A0A8S9YGF2-F1
#
_cell.length_a   1.000
_cell.length_b   1.000
_cell.length_c   1.000
_cell.angle_alpha   90.00
_cell.angle_beta   90.00
_cell.angle_gamma   90.00
#
_symmetry.space_group_name_H-M   'P 1'
#
loop_
_entity.id
_entity.type
_entity.pdbx_description
1 polymer ?
#
loop_
_entity_poly.entity_id
_entity_poly.type
_entity_poly.pdbx_seq_one_letter_code
_entity_poly.pdbx_strand_id
1 'polypeptide(L)'
;MHVSALFPKVFSDEQNFPLTIKFGRPRLRPNDRIQLASMFQPLHQMARLLSPLADTTEVANANPSADPGDKHVASIWNSGIQSLETPACRIHCLESRTGVKFLLVTDTKLPQASRESLRRVYEAYTDYVLKNPFYASNQPFNFEFFVNQVKIICEQVERGIYVSS
;
A
#
# COMPACT_ATOMS: atom_id res chain seq x y z
N MET A 1 4.70 28.26 13.08
CA MET A 1 5.99 28.37 13.79
C MET A 1 6.41 26.99 14.27
N HIS A 2 7.56 26.49 13.81
CA HIS A 2 8.08 25.17 14.21
C HIS A 2 8.43 25.17 15.69
N VAL A 3 7.70 24.42 16.51
CA VAL A 3 7.96 24.25 17.96
C VAL A 3 9.40 23.80 18.23
N SER A 4 10.04 23.14 17.26
CA SER A 4 11.43 22.67 17.30
C SER A 4 12.49 23.77 17.54
N ALA A 5 12.23 25.02 17.17
CA ALA A 5 13.19 26.11 17.37
C ALA A 5 13.03 26.83 18.73
N LEU A 6 11.84 26.72 19.33
CA LEU A 6 11.53 27.26 20.66
C LEU A 6 11.88 26.26 21.76
N PHE A 7 11.87 24.96 21.45
CA PHE A 7 12.17 23.90 22.40
C PHE A 7 13.50 24.14 23.15
N PRO A 8 14.65 24.33 22.49
CA PRO A 8 15.93 24.51 23.20
C PRO A 8 15.96 25.77 24.08
N LYS A 9 15.31 26.84 23.63
CA LYS A 9 15.24 28.13 24.34
C LYS A 9 14.40 28.03 25.61
N VAL A 10 13.33 27.26 25.59
CA VAL A 10 12.44 27.04 26.74
C VAL A 10 13.15 26.27 27.86
N PHE A 11 14.07 25.34 27.53
CA PHE A 11 14.89 24.63 28.52
C PHE A 11 16.09 25.43 29.04
N SER A 12 16.45 26.53 28.39
CA SER A 12 17.61 27.35 28.79
C SER A 12 17.29 28.35 29.91
N ASP A 13 16.01 28.61 30.17
CA ASP A 13 15.56 29.54 31.20
C ASP A 13 15.11 28.78 32.45
N GLU A 14 15.82 28.97 33.56
CA GLU A 14 15.51 28.33 34.84
C GLU A 14 14.15 28.77 35.41
N GLN A 15 13.64 29.95 35.02
CA GLN A 15 12.33 30.43 35.46
C GLN A 15 11.16 29.62 34.88
N ASN A 16 11.41 28.82 33.83
CA ASN A 16 10.38 28.01 33.21
C ASN A 16 10.06 26.72 34.00
N PHE A 17 10.82 26.39 35.05
CA PHE A 17 10.61 25.16 35.82
C PHE A 17 9.62 25.34 36.98
N PRO A 18 8.79 24.31 37.27
CA PRO A 18 8.76 22.98 36.66
C PRO A 18 7.93 22.89 35.36
N LEU A 19 8.52 22.31 34.31
CA LEU A 19 7.85 22.08 33.02
C LEU A 19 7.17 20.70 32.99
N THR A 20 5.93 20.64 32.48
CA THR A 20 5.25 19.39 32.14
C THR A 20 5.32 19.15 30.64
N ILE A 21 6.09 18.16 30.20
CA ILE A 21 6.27 17.83 28.78
C ILE A 21 5.55 16.53 28.45
N LYS A 22 4.75 16.55 27.39
CA LYS A 22 4.07 15.36 26.87
C LYS A 22 4.79 14.86 25.63
N PHE A 23 5.42 13.70 25.74
CA PHE A 23 5.98 13.00 24.60
C PHE A 23 4.92 12.15 23.92
N GLY A 24 5.02 12.01 22.60
CA GLY A 24 4.10 11.21 21.80
C GLY A 24 4.72 10.84 20.47
N ARG A 25 4.14 9.83 19.81
CA ARG A 25 4.57 9.47 18.45
C ARG A 25 4.25 10.63 17.50
N PRO A 26 5.22 11.12 16.71
CA PRO A 26 4.96 12.18 15.76
C PRO A 26 3.91 11.70 14.73
N ARG A 27 2.97 12.59 14.39
CA ARG A 27 1.97 12.29 13.35
C ARG A 27 2.63 12.35 11.98
N LEU A 28 2.33 11.37 11.15
CA LEU A 28 2.84 11.28 9.79
C LEU A 28 2.21 12.38 8.92
N ARG A 29 3.04 13.34 8.48
CA ARG A 29 2.61 14.48 7.66
C ARG A 29 2.39 14.05 6.20
N PRO A 30 1.64 14.81 5.39
CA PRO A 30 1.43 14.48 3.97
C PRO A 30 2.73 14.25 3.19
N ASN A 31 3.76 15.08 3.41
CA ASN A 31 5.06 14.92 2.74
C ASN A 31 5.78 13.63 3.16
N ASP A 32 5.67 13.26 4.43
CA ASP A 32 6.28 12.02 4.93
C ASP A 32 5.61 10.80 4.26
N ARG A 33 4.28 10.86 4.03
CA ARG A 33 3.56 9.81 3.28
C ARG A 33 4.04 9.69 1.84
N ILE A 34 4.27 10.83 1.17
CA ILE A 34 4.81 10.85 -0.19
C ILE A 34 6.20 10.22 -0.22
N GLN A 35 7.08 10.61 0.71
CA GLN A 35 8.43 10.04 0.81
C GLN A 35 8.40 8.52 1.02
N LEU A 36 7.57 8.03 1.94
CA LEU A 36 7.41 6.60 2.19
C LEU A 36 6.88 5.85 0.94
N ALA A 37 5.91 6.42 0.24
CA ALA A 37 5.40 5.83 -1.00
C ALA A 37 6.47 5.80 -2.10
N SER A 38 7.26 6.88 -2.24
CA SER A 38 8.37 6.95 -3.19
C SER A 38 9.49 5.96 -2.86
N MET A 39 9.77 5.71 -1.59
CA MET A 39 10.74 4.69 -1.14
C MET A 39 10.28 3.27 -1.47
N PHE A 40 8.96 3.00 -1.42
CA PHE A 40 8.42 1.67 -1.71
C PHE A 40 8.59 1.28 -3.18
N GLN A 41 8.47 2.23 -4.10
CA GLN A 41 8.54 1.98 -5.54
C GLN A 41 9.82 1.26 -6.01
N PRO A 42 11.04 1.76 -5.71
CA PRO A 42 12.28 1.07 -6.11
C PRO A 42 12.42 -0.28 -5.39
N LEU A 43 12.00 -0.38 -4.13
CA LEU A 43 12.03 -1.66 -3.39
C LEU A 43 11.15 -2.72 -4.08
N HIS A 44 9.96 -2.32 -4.51
CA HIS A 44 9.03 -3.18 -5.24
C HIS A 44 9.60 -3.62 -6.59
N GLN A 45 10.28 -2.71 -7.30
CA GLN A 45 10.90 -3.01 -8.59
C GLN A 45 12.14 -3.91 -8.43
N MET A 46 12.96 -3.68 -7.40
CA MET A 46 14.09 -4.55 -7.07
C MET A 46 13.63 -5.97 -6.72
N ALA A 47 12.54 -6.11 -5.96
CA ALA A 47 11.98 -7.43 -5.67
C ALA A 47 11.57 -8.19 -6.94
N ARG A 48 11.13 -7.47 -7.98
CA ARG A 48 10.91 -8.10 -9.30
C ARG A 48 12.22 -8.57 -9.89
N LEU A 49 13.22 -7.70 -9.98
CA LEU A 49 14.51 -8.05 -10.60
C LEU A 49 15.24 -9.20 -9.90
N LEU A 50 15.12 -9.27 -8.58
CA LEU A 50 15.76 -10.31 -7.76
C LEU A 50 14.93 -11.60 -7.67
N SER A 51 13.71 -11.59 -8.20
CA SER A 51 12.85 -12.78 -8.19
C SER A 51 13.54 -13.90 -9.00
N PRO A 52 13.67 -15.11 -8.45
CA PRO A 52 14.29 -16.24 -9.15
C PRO A 52 13.38 -16.82 -10.24
N LEU A 53 12.13 -16.37 -10.33
CA LEU A 53 11.18 -16.78 -11.36
C LEU A 53 11.39 -15.88 -12.59
N ALA A 54 11.89 -16.47 -13.68
CA ALA A 54 11.89 -15.81 -14.97
C ALA A 54 10.44 -15.55 -15.41
N ASP A 55 10.18 -14.39 -16.02
CA ASP A 55 8.91 -14.14 -16.72
C ASP A 55 8.86 -15.09 -17.93
N THR A 56 8.43 -16.33 -17.71
CA THR A 56 8.33 -17.33 -18.77
C THR A 56 7.13 -16.99 -19.65
N THR A 57 7.31 -16.05 -20.59
CA THR A 57 6.55 -16.05 -21.83
C THR A 57 7.12 -17.14 -22.73
N GLU A 58 6.96 -18.41 -22.33
CA GLU A 58 7.16 -19.49 -23.28
C GLU A 58 6.04 -19.38 -24.32
N VAL A 59 6.38 -18.75 -25.45
CA VAL A 59 5.85 -19.18 -26.74
C VAL A 59 6.24 -20.63 -26.81
N ALA A 60 5.32 -21.51 -26.39
CA ALA A 60 5.50 -22.93 -26.56
C ALA A 60 5.85 -23.13 -28.04
N ASN A 61 7.09 -23.55 -28.32
CA ASN A 61 7.40 -24.21 -29.57
C ASN A 61 6.48 -25.43 -29.59
N ALA A 62 5.30 -25.23 -30.16
CA ALA A 62 4.33 -26.28 -30.35
C ALA A 62 4.98 -27.25 -31.32
N ASN A 63 5.32 -28.43 -30.82
CA ASN A 63 5.19 -29.64 -31.61
C ASN A 63 3.85 -29.52 -32.36
N PRO A 64 3.81 -29.60 -33.71
CA PRO A 64 2.60 -29.33 -34.50
C PRO A 64 1.54 -30.45 -34.39
N SER A 65 1.44 -31.16 -33.26
CA SER A 65 0.65 -32.38 -33.13
C SER A 65 -0.11 -32.54 -31.80
N ALA A 66 -0.53 -31.45 -31.14
CA ALA A 66 -1.37 -31.55 -29.95
C ALA A 66 -2.60 -30.64 -30.04
N ASP A 67 -3.76 -31.23 -29.76
CA ASP A 67 -5.13 -30.71 -29.89
C ASP A 67 -5.36 -29.26 -29.39
N PRO A 68 -6.35 -28.53 -29.93
CA PRO A 68 -6.53 -27.09 -29.71
C PRO A 68 -7.39 -26.71 -28.49
N GLY A 69 -7.61 -27.61 -27.53
CA GLY A 69 -8.46 -27.36 -26.35
C GLY A 69 -7.66 -27.45 -25.05
N ASP A 70 -7.72 -26.42 -24.21
CA ASP A 70 -7.12 -26.33 -22.86
C ASP A 70 -5.59 -26.23 -22.74
N LYS A 71 -5.06 -25.07 -23.13
CA LYS A 71 -3.75 -24.58 -22.63
C LYS A 71 -3.93 -23.22 -21.97
N HIS A 72 -4.48 -23.18 -20.76
CA HIS A 72 -4.38 -21.99 -19.92
C HIS A 72 -2.95 -21.93 -19.36
N VAL A 73 -2.00 -21.49 -20.19
CA VAL A 73 -0.62 -21.23 -19.77
C VAL A 73 -0.69 -20.16 -18.68
N ALA A 74 -0.52 -20.58 -17.42
CA ALA A 74 -0.47 -19.66 -16.30
C ALA A 74 0.77 -18.78 -16.49
N SER A 75 0.58 -17.58 -17.04
CA SER A 75 1.60 -16.53 -17.03
C SER A 75 1.95 -16.26 -15.57
N ILE A 76 3.10 -16.78 -15.13
CA ILE A 76 3.66 -16.48 -13.81
C ILE A 76 4.21 -15.05 -13.92
N TRP A 77 3.35 -14.07 -13.66
CA TRP A 77 3.77 -12.68 -13.63
C TRP A 77 4.52 -12.42 -12.33
N ASN A 78 5.74 -11.92 -12.44
CA ASN A 78 6.47 -11.39 -11.31
C ASN A 78 5.74 -10.23 -10.60
N SER A 79 5.01 -10.58 -9.53
CA SER A 79 4.12 -9.64 -8.84
C SER A 79 4.83 -8.52 -8.05
N GLY A 80 6.15 -8.60 -7.87
CA GLY A 80 6.90 -7.73 -6.97
C GLY A 80 6.57 -7.99 -5.50
N ILE A 81 6.66 -6.96 -4.65
CA ILE A 81 6.37 -7.11 -3.21
C ILE A 81 4.87 -7.22 -3.01
N GLN A 82 4.44 -8.33 -2.39
CA GLN A 82 3.05 -8.52 -1.96
C GLN A 82 2.85 -8.14 -0.49
N SER A 83 3.85 -8.37 0.35
CA SER A 83 3.80 -8.11 1.78
C SER A 83 5.20 -7.82 2.30
N LEU A 84 5.34 -6.82 3.16
CA LEU A 84 6.54 -6.52 3.93
C LEU A 84 6.18 -6.52 5.40
N GLU A 85 6.82 -7.38 6.20
CA GLU A 85 6.52 -7.50 7.63
C GLU A 85 7.69 -6.99 8.47
N THR A 86 7.34 -6.27 9.53
CA THR A 86 8.24 -5.79 10.57
C THR A 86 7.63 -6.15 11.93
N PRO A 87 8.38 -6.08 13.05
CA PRO A 87 7.80 -6.32 14.37
C PRO A 87 6.65 -5.37 14.75
N ALA A 88 6.59 -4.18 14.14
CA ALA A 88 5.61 -3.14 14.48
C ALA A 88 4.39 -3.11 13.54
N CYS A 89 4.53 -3.55 12.30
CA CYS A 89 3.47 -3.51 11.31
C CYS A 89 3.74 -4.44 10.12
N ARG A 90 2.69 -4.69 9.35
CA ARG A 90 2.75 -5.35 8.04
C ARG A 90 2.23 -4.40 6.97
N ILE A 91 2.92 -4.33 5.83
CA ILE A 91 2.54 -3.54 4.66
C ILE A 91 2.17 -4.51 3.54
N HIS A 92 0.90 -4.54 3.15
CA HIS A 92 0.41 -5.30 2.01
C HIS A 92 0.35 -4.40 0.76
N CYS A 93 0.70 -4.94 -0.41
CA CYS A 93 0.74 -4.19 -1.67
C CYS A 93 -0.01 -4.89 -2.80
N LEU A 94 -1.01 -4.26 -3.40
CA LEU A 94 -1.67 -4.72 -4.63
C LEU A 94 -1.30 -3.77 -5.76
N GLU A 95 -0.75 -4.28 -6.86
CA GLU A 95 -0.53 -3.52 -8.08
C GLU A 95 -1.59 -3.86 -9.13
N SER A 96 -2.23 -2.83 -9.70
CA SER A 96 -3.18 -2.99 -10.80
C SER A 96 -2.47 -3.31 -12.11
N ARG A 97 -3.22 -3.71 -13.13
CA ARG A 97 -2.71 -3.89 -14.51
C ARG A 97 -2.10 -2.61 -15.10
N THR A 98 -2.53 -1.44 -14.63
CA THR A 98 -2.01 -0.13 -15.06
C THR A 98 -0.81 0.35 -14.23
N GLY A 99 -0.33 -0.45 -13.29
CA GLY A 99 0.82 -0.13 -12.44
C GLY A 99 0.52 0.70 -11.20
N VAL A 100 -0.76 1.00 -10.92
CA VAL A 100 -1.19 1.71 -9.70
C VAL A 100 -1.06 0.78 -8.51
N LYS A 101 -0.42 1.24 -7.44
CA LYS A 101 -0.18 0.45 -6.23
C LYS A 101 -1.06 0.90 -5.07
N PHE A 102 -1.75 -0.05 -4.47
CA PHE A 102 -2.55 0.12 -3.27
C PHE A 102 -1.81 -0.52 -2.10
N LEU A 103 -1.45 0.31 -1.12
CA LEU A 103 -0.74 -0.12 0.08
C LEU A 103 -1.68 -0.11 1.28
N LEU A 104 -1.72 -1.23 2.01
CA LEU A 104 -2.44 -1.36 3.27
C LEU A 104 -1.44 -1.62 4.39
N VAL A 105 -1.41 -0.74 5.40
CA VAL A 105 -0.58 -0.91 6.59
C VAL A 105 -1.46 -1.42 7.73
N THR A 106 -1.09 -2.56 8.30
CA THR A 106 -1.81 -3.20 9.41
C THR A 106 -0.88 -3.47 10.59
N ASP A 107 -1.46 -3.71 11.77
CA ASP A 107 -0.75 -4.38 12.87
C ASP A 107 -0.38 -5.82 12.45
N THR A 108 0.69 -6.38 13.02
CA THR A 108 1.14 -7.76 12.74
C THR A 108 0.16 -8.82 13.24
N LYS A 109 -0.69 -8.47 14.22
CA LYS A 109 -1.75 -9.33 14.76
C LYS A 109 -2.90 -9.55 13.79
N LEU A 110 -3.09 -8.66 12.80
CA LEU A 110 -4.14 -8.86 11.82
C LEU A 110 -3.78 -10.01 10.87
N PRO A 111 -4.76 -10.83 10.45
CA PRO A 111 -4.53 -11.95 9.55
C PRO A 111 -3.94 -11.52 8.20
N GLN A 112 -3.11 -12.36 7.59
CA GLN A 112 -2.58 -12.13 6.24
C GLN A 112 -3.70 -11.95 5.20
N ALA A 113 -4.83 -12.61 5.40
CA ALA A 113 -6.02 -12.50 4.57
C ALA A 113 -6.61 -11.07 4.53
N SER A 114 -6.25 -10.18 5.47
CA SER A 114 -6.62 -8.76 5.43
C SER A 114 -6.18 -8.08 4.13
N ARG A 115 -5.14 -8.62 3.47
CA ARG A 115 -4.69 -8.23 2.13
C ARG A 115 -5.81 -8.22 1.09
N GLU A 116 -6.79 -9.12 1.20
CA GLU A 116 -7.90 -9.24 0.25
C GLU A 116 -8.76 -7.99 0.18
N SER A 117 -8.76 -7.16 1.22
CA SER A 117 -9.41 -5.85 1.21
C SER A 117 -8.87 -4.91 0.13
N LEU A 118 -7.62 -5.06 -0.30
CA LEU A 118 -7.03 -4.27 -1.38
C LEU A 118 -7.74 -4.48 -2.72
N ARG A 119 -8.34 -5.66 -2.96
CA ARG A 119 -9.15 -5.89 -4.17
C ARG A 119 -10.39 -5.00 -4.17
N ARG A 120 -11.04 -4.86 -3.01
CA ARG A 120 -12.21 -3.98 -2.84
C ARG A 120 -11.84 -2.51 -2.97
N VAL A 121 -10.62 -2.12 -2.54
CA VAL A 121 -10.09 -0.77 -2.77
C VAL A 121 -9.86 -0.54 -4.26
N TYR A 122 -9.33 -1.54 -4.99
CA TYR A 122 -9.15 -1.45 -6.42
C TYR A 122 -10.48 -1.35 -7.18
N GLU A 123 -11.49 -2.13 -6.80
CA GLU A 123 -12.86 -2.01 -7.33
C GLU A 123 -13.41 -0.59 -7.12
N ALA A 124 -13.34 -0.08 -5.88
CA ALA A 124 -13.77 1.28 -5.54
C ALA A 124 -13.00 2.34 -6.35
N TYR A 125 -11.71 2.15 -6.58
CA TYR A 125 -10.90 3.03 -7.41
C TYR A 125 -11.40 3.03 -8.87
N THR A 126 -11.72 1.85 -9.42
CA THR A 126 -12.23 1.75 -10.79
C THR A 126 -13.61 2.41 -10.95
N ASP A 127 -14.47 2.33 -9.94
CA ASP A 127 -15.84 2.87 -10.00
C ASP A 127 -15.92 4.36 -9.71
N TYR A 128 -15.19 4.84 -8.70
CA TYR A 128 -15.33 6.21 -8.20
C TYR A 128 -14.22 7.16 -8.64
N VAL A 129 -13.07 6.64 -9.08
CA VAL A 129 -11.93 7.45 -9.52
C VAL A 129 -11.80 7.43 -11.04
N LEU A 130 -11.65 6.25 -11.65
CA LEU A 130 -11.38 6.15 -13.10
C LEU A 130 -12.56 6.59 -13.98
N LYS A 131 -13.79 6.47 -13.48
CA LYS A 131 -15.00 6.94 -14.19
C LYS A 131 -15.28 8.43 -13.99
N ASN A 132 -14.55 9.11 -13.11
CA ASN A 132 -14.77 10.51 -12.84
C ASN A 132 -14.13 11.37 -13.95
N PRO A 133 -14.90 12.20 -14.68
CA PRO A 133 -14.37 13.01 -15.78
C PRO A 133 -13.33 14.05 -15.34
N PHE A 134 -13.26 14.38 -14.04
CA PHE A 134 -12.29 15.31 -13.47
C PHE A 134 -11.04 14.62 -12.90
N TYR A 135 -10.92 13.30 -13.07
CA TYR A 135 -9.74 12.58 -12.64
C TYR A 135 -8.54 12.90 -13.55
N ALA A 136 -7.43 13.30 -12.93
CA ALA A 136 -6.15 13.48 -13.60
C ALA A 136 -5.10 12.56 -12.98
N SER A 137 -4.41 11.79 -13.82
CA SER A 137 -3.32 10.92 -13.36
C SER A 137 -2.20 11.71 -12.70
N ASN A 138 -1.57 11.12 -11.68
CA ASN A 138 -0.49 11.72 -10.89
C ASN A 138 -0.86 13.01 -10.12
N GLN A 139 -2.15 13.35 -10.02
CA GLN A 139 -2.62 14.44 -9.17
C GLN A 139 -3.30 13.86 -7.92
N PRO A 140 -3.13 14.49 -6.75
CA PRO A 140 -3.89 14.11 -5.57
C PRO A 140 -5.38 14.36 -5.81
N PHE A 141 -6.22 13.46 -5.34
CA PHE A 141 -7.68 13.58 -5.41
C PHE A 141 -8.31 13.24 -4.06
N ASN A 142 -9.51 13.74 -3.83
CA ASN A 142 -10.29 13.52 -2.60
C ASN A 142 -11.77 13.33 -2.93
N PHE A 143 -12.07 12.36 -3.80
CA PHE A 143 -13.44 12.07 -4.20
C PHE A 143 -14.20 11.39 -3.06
N GLU A 144 -15.30 12.01 -2.63
CA GLU A 144 -16.02 11.63 -1.43
C GLU A 144 -16.49 10.16 -1.44
N PHE A 145 -17.08 9.69 -2.55
CA PHE A 145 -17.53 8.31 -2.67
C PHE A 145 -16.39 7.29 -2.52
N PHE A 146 -15.22 7.58 -3.11
CA PHE A 146 -14.04 6.73 -2.95
C PHE A 146 -13.56 6.71 -1.50
N VAL A 147 -13.44 7.88 -0.87
CA VAL A 147 -12.98 8.02 0.51
C VAL A 147 -13.91 7.30 1.49
N ASN A 148 -15.22 7.45 1.30
CA ASN A 148 -16.23 6.78 2.12
C ASN A 148 -16.15 5.26 1.95
N GLN A 149 -15.98 4.76 0.72
CA GLN A 149 -15.84 3.33 0.48
C GLN A 149 -14.56 2.76 1.10
N VAL A 150 -13.43 3.46 0.98
CA VAL A 150 -12.16 3.07 1.62
C VAL A 150 -12.32 3.02 3.14
N LYS A 151 -13.01 4.00 3.75
CA LYS A 151 -13.28 4.01 5.19
C LYS A 151 -14.06 2.76 5.62
N ILE A 152 -15.13 2.41 4.91
CA ILE A 152 -15.92 1.19 5.19
C ILE A 152 -15.05 -0.06 5.09
N ILE A 153 -14.20 -0.15 4.06
CA ILE A 153 -13.28 -1.29 3.89
C ILE A 153 -12.29 -1.38 5.06
N CYS A 154 -11.71 -0.27 5.50
CA CYS A 154 -10.81 -0.24 6.65
C CYS A 154 -11.51 -0.67 7.95
N GLU A 155 -12.72 -0.18 8.22
CA GLU A 155 -13.52 -0.59 9.38
C GLU A 155 -13.82 -2.10 9.36
N GLN A 156 -14.02 -2.68 8.17
CA GLN A 156 -14.23 -4.12 8.00
C GLN A 156 -12.96 -4.94 8.26
N VAL A 157 -11.78 -4.43 7.88
CA VAL A 157 -10.49 -5.03 8.20
C VAL A 157 -10.28 -5.03 9.73
N GLU A 158 -10.55 -3.91 10.40
CA GLU A 158 -10.41 -3.78 11.86
C GLU A 158 -11.36 -4.71 12.63
N ARG A 159 -12.57 -4.95 12.11
CA ARG A 159 -13.55 -5.89 12.68
C ARG A 159 -13.20 -7.37 12.47
N GLY A 160 -12.11 -7.67 11.76
CA GLY A 160 -11.68 -9.05 11.56
C GLY A 160 -12.55 -9.85 10.61
N ILE A 161 -13.18 -9.22 9.62
CA ILE A 161 -13.94 -9.94 8.58
C ILE A 161 -13.02 -10.88 7.77
N TYR A 162 -11.70 -10.67 7.85
CA TYR A 162 -10.66 -11.51 7.26
C TYR A 162 -9.99 -12.47 8.26
N VAL A 163 -10.61 -12.75 9.41
CA VAL A 163 -10.15 -13.83 10.30
C VAL A 163 -10.40 -15.16 9.57
N SER A 164 -9.34 -15.78 9.08
CA SER A 164 -9.44 -17.10 8.45
C SER A 164 -9.79 -18.14 9.52
N SER A 165 -10.88 -18.86 9.27
CA SER A 165 -11.14 -20.22 9.75
C SER A 165 -9.98 -21.17 9.50
#